data_AF-A0A2H4SKQ3-F1
#
_entry.id   AF-A0A2H4SKQ3-F1
#
_cell.length_a   1.000
_cell.length_b   1.000
_cell.length_c   1.000
_cell.angle_alpha   90.00
_cell.angle_beta   90.00
_cell.angle_gamma   90.00
#
_symmetry.space_group_name_H-M   'P 1'
#
loop_
_entity.id
_entity.type
_entity.pdbx_description
1 polymer ?
#
loop_
_entity_poly.entity_id
_entity_poly.type
_entity_poly.pdbx_seq_one_letter_code
_entity_poly.pdbx_strand_id
1 'polypeptide(L)'
;MISSVRSTGHPFPNARALQPAPETPDSADAELTTEYAIGDRLLTVCLTIFIFRGEPDAYYNRHVLLYFSSPDDPTMFETVHAQRQDAHAPWNVYHLHAKTDWSEPSNYHAHVNAGAVLVRGDALMMPVAAVAATDVTGKHADGGWNCQNFVLEGLQTLVRLGLQTQDWYDAVEEELLDKIIEGAVG
;
A
#
# COMPACT_ATOMS: atom_id res chain seq x y z
N MET A 1 -47.68 -15.64 16.06
CA MET A 1 -47.86 -16.82 15.18
C MET A 1 -46.48 -17.23 14.69
N ILE A 2 -46.17 -18.51 14.84
CA ILE A 2 -44.86 -19.12 14.56
C ILE A 2 -45.03 -19.99 13.31
N SER A 3 -44.08 -19.95 12.37
CA SER A 3 -43.91 -20.91 11.28
C SER A 3 -42.44 -20.80 10.86
N SER A 4 -41.50 -21.70 11.17
CA SER A 4 -41.38 -23.17 11.08
C SER A 4 -41.48 -23.72 9.66
N VAL A 5 -40.34 -23.76 8.97
CA VAL A 5 -40.10 -24.69 7.86
C VAL A 5 -39.01 -25.67 8.29
N ARG A 6 -39.39 -26.94 8.41
CA ARG A 6 -38.50 -28.10 8.55
C ARG A 6 -38.08 -28.56 7.16
N SER A 7 -36.82 -28.94 7.00
CA SER A 7 -36.40 -29.87 5.95
C SER A 7 -35.83 -31.12 6.61
N THR A 8 -36.28 -32.27 6.11
CA THR A 8 -36.03 -33.63 6.58
C THR A 8 -35.13 -34.36 5.60
N GLY A 9 -34.09 -35.05 6.09
CA GLY A 9 -33.22 -35.90 5.27
C GLY A 9 -32.24 -36.71 6.12
N HIS A 10 -32.59 -37.98 6.34
CA HIS A 10 -32.07 -38.98 7.28
C HIS A 10 -30.65 -39.57 6.96
N PRO A 11 -30.10 -40.48 7.82
CA PRO A 11 -28.69 -40.45 8.30
C PRO A 11 -27.85 -41.67 7.89
N PHE A 12 -26.52 -41.64 8.12
CA PHE A 12 -25.63 -42.80 8.34
C PHE A 12 -24.32 -42.35 9.06
N PRO A 13 -23.52 -43.25 9.65
CA PRO A 13 -23.73 -43.95 10.91
C PRO A 13 -22.68 -43.58 11.98
N ASN A 14 -22.94 -44.00 13.22
CA ASN A 14 -22.01 -43.97 14.34
C ASN A 14 -20.59 -44.45 13.98
N ALA A 15 -19.60 -43.58 14.22
CA ALA A 15 -18.21 -43.97 14.48
C ALA A 15 -17.77 -43.33 15.80
N ARG A 16 -18.23 -43.93 16.91
CA ARG A 16 -17.60 -43.73 18.22
C ARG A 16 -16.48 -44.76 18.35
N ALA A 17 -15.26 -44.38 18.03
CA ALA A 17 -14.05 -45.00 18.56
C ALA A 17 -12.85 -44.07 18.31
N LEU A 18 -12.00 -43.93 19.34
CA LEU A 18 -10.73 -43.21 19.40
C LEU A 18 -10.83 -41.72 19.73
N GLN A 19 -11.05 -41.44 21.02
CA GLN A 19 -10.41 -40.30 21.67
C GLN A 19 -8.89 -40.56 21.72
N PRO A 20 -8.03 -39.64 21.24
CA PRO A 20 -6.68 -39.53 21.76
C PRO A 20 -6.72 -38.81 23.11
N ALA A 21 -5.84 -39.23 24.02
CA ALA A 21 -5.62 -38.63 25.32
C ALA A 21 -5.26 -37.13 25.21
N PRO A 22 -5.47 -36.32 26.26
CA PRO A 22 -4.98 -34.95 26.28
C PRO A 22 -3.46 -34.99 26.46
N GLU A 23 -2.72 -35.03 25.36
CA GLU A 23 -1.30 -34.73 25.37
C GLU A 23 -1.16 -33.23 25.64
N THR A 24 -0.45 -32.93 26.72
CA THR A 24 -0.03 -31.58 27.07
C THR A 24 0.85 -31.08 25.92
N PRO A 25 0.57 -29.92 25.31
CA PRO A 25 1.42 -29.44 24.23
C PRO A 25 2.78 -29.10 24.81
N ASP A 26 3.79 -29.84 24.36
CA ASP A 26 5.19 -29.54 24.57
C ASP A 26 5.44 -28.12 24.03
N SER A 27 6.08 -27.26 24.83
CA SER A 27 6.17 -25.82 24.58
C SER A 27 6.88 -25.46 23.27
N ALA A 28 7.65 -26.38 22.70
CA ALA A 28 8.34 -26.21 21.43
C ALA A 28 7.39 -26.28 20.21
N ASP A 29 6.35 -27.12 20.24
CA ASP A 29 5.39 -27.23 19.14
C ASP A 29 4.43 -26.04 19.09
N ALA A 30 4.15 -25.43 20.24
CA ALA A 30 3.39 -24.19 20.34
C ALA A 30 4.18 -22.98 19.80
N GLU A 31 5.49 -22.89 20.07
CA GLU A 31 6.34 -21.84 19.50
C GLU A 31 6.48 -21.99 17.97
N LEU A 32 6.74 -23.21 17.47
CA LEU A 32 6.82 -23.50 16.04
C LEU A 32 5.51 -23.21 15.30
N THR A 33 4.36 -23.65 15.84
CA THR A 33 3.06 -23.34 15.21
C THR A 33 2.72 -21.86 15.25
N THR A 34 3.17 -21.12 16.27
CA THR A 34 2.99 -19.66 16.36
C THR A 34 3.87 -18.93 15.35
N GLU A 35 5.13 -19.33 15.19
CA GLU A 35 6.07 -18.72 14.25
C GLU A 35 5.67 -18.97 12.78
N TYR A 36 5.19 -20.18 12.47
CA TYR A 36 4.60 -20.50 11.15
C TYR A 36 3.26 -19.77 10.91
N ALA A 37 2.40 -19.63 11.93
CA ALA A 37 1.14 -18.90 11.80
C ALA A 37 1.33 -17.38 11.60
N ILE A 38 2.43 -16.81 12.08
CA ILE A 38 2.80 -15.41 11.82
C ILE A 38 3.28 -15.23 10.36
N GLY A 39 3.98 -16.21 9.80
CA GLY A 39 4.48 -16.18 8.42
C GLY A 39 3.39 -16.25 7.33
N ASP A 40 2.25 -16.87 7.64
CA ASP A 40 1.14 -17.05 6.69
C ASP A 40 0.03 -15.98 6.80
N ARG A 41 0.10 -15.09 7.79
CA ARG A 41 -0.88 -14.00 7.90
C ARG A 41 -0.63 -12.97 6.80
N LEU A 42 -1.64 -12.76 5.96
CA LEU A 42 -1.65 -11.63 5.04
C LEU A 42 -2.02 -10.35 5.82
N LEU A 43 -1.23 -9.30 5.61
CA LEU A 43 -1.44 -7.96 6.13
C LEU A 43 -1.83 -7.03 4.98
N THR A 44 -2.67 -6.06 5.30
CA THR A 44 -3.13 -5.04 4.37
C THR A 44 -2.20 -3.83 4.46
N VAL A 45 -1.72 -3.34 3.32
CA VAL A 45 -1.02 -2.05 3.23
C VAL A 45 -1.85 -1.15 2.33
N CYS A 46 -2.38 -0.07 2.90
CA CYS A 46 -3.14 0.97 2.22
C CYS A 46 -2.21 2.01 1.61
N LEU A 47 -2.52 2.47 0.40
CA LEU A 47 -1.75 3.46 -0.35
C LEU A 47 -2.60 4.72 -0.55
N THR A 48 -2.02 5.88 -0.24
CA THR A 48 -2.66 7.18 -0.46
C THR A 48 -1.66 8.13 -1.11
N ILE A 49 -2.02 8.72 -2.25
CA ILE A 49 -1.19 9.72 -2.93
C ILE A 49 -1.70 11.09 -2.49
N PHE A 50 -0.86 11.89 -1.84
CA PHE A 50 -1.20 13.26 -1.48
C PHE A 50 -0.66 14.23 -2.52
N ILE A 51 -1.44 15.26 -2.83
CA ILE A 51 -1.16 16.26 -3.86
C ILE A 51 -1.15 17.63 -3.21
N PHE A 52 -0.09 18.39 -3.46
CA PHE A 52 0.16 19.72 -2.91
C PHE A 52 0.34 20.74 -4.02
N ARG A 53 0.01 22.00 -3.74
CA ARG A 53 0.31 23.15 -4.59
C ARG A 53 1.74 23.63 -4.34
N GLY A 54 2.40 24.04 -5.42
CA GLY A 54 3.75 24.61 -5.37
C GLY A 54 4.86 23.60 -5.62
N GLU A 55 6.08 24.03 -5.32
CA GLU A 55 7.34 23.33 -5.56
C GLU A 55 7.57 22.15 -4.58
N PRO A 56 8.39 21.14 -4.94
CA PRO A 56 9.19 21.02 -6.16
C PRO A 56 8.35 20.56 -7.37
N ASP A 57 8.48 21.33 -8.44
CA ASP A 57 7.61 21.41 -9.62
C ASP A 57 7.47 20.12 -10.44
N ALA A 58 6.20 19.88 -10.81
CA ALA A 58 5.80 19.30 -12.08
C ALA A 58 4.34 19.58 -12.39
N TYR A 59 3.96 19.35 -13.67
CA TYR A 59 2.69 19.70 -14.34
C TYR A 59 1.69 20.43 -13.44
N TYR A 60 1.43 21.70 -13.78
CA TYR A 60 0.51 22.57 -13.07
C TYR A 60 0.94 22.96 -11.64
N ASN A 61 2.25 22.93 -11.35
CA ASN A 61 2.84 23.26 -10.05
C ASN A 61 2.21 22.42 -8.93
N ARG A 62 2.28 21.10 -9.11
CA ARG A 62 1.79 20.10 -8.17
C ARG A 62 2.90 19.16 -7.73
N HIS A 63 3.08 19.06 -6.42
CA HIS A 63 3.98 18.09 -5.80
C HIS A 63 3.17 16.91 -5.26
N VAL A 64 3.70 15.70 -5.40
CA VAL A 64 3.05 14.48 -4.92
C VAL A 64 3.96 13.63 -4.04
N LEU A 65 3.35 12.97 -3.06
CA LEU A 65 3.99 11.96 -2.22
C LEU A 65 3.09 10.74 -2.09
N LEU A 66 3.69 9.57 -1.86
CA LEU A 66 2.98 8.34 -1.60
C LEU A 66 3.10 7.98 -0.13
N TYR A 67 1.95 7.84 0.52
CA TYR A 67 1.82 7.44 1.91
C TYR A 67 1.33 6.01 2.01
N PHE A 68 1.92 5.26 2.93
CA PHE A 68 1.55 3.90 3.26
C PHE A 68 1.13 3.80 4.71
N SER A 69 0.07 3.04 4.96
CA SER A 69 -0.35 2.68 6.30
C SER A 69 -0.90 1.26 6.34
N SER A 70 -0.95 0.65 7.53
CA SER A 70 -1.60 -0.65 7.70
C SER A 70 -2.69 -0.58 8.76
N PRO A 71 -3.92 -1.05 8.49
CA PRO A 71 -4.90 -1.28 9.54
C PRO A 71 -4.54 -2.48 10.42
N ASP A 72 -3.68 -3.38 9.93
CA ASP A 72 -3.22 -4.57 10.65
C ASP A 72 -2.04 -4.28 11.58
N ASP A 73 -1.24 -3.25 11.27
CA ASP A 73 -0.14 -2.75 12.09
C ASP A 73 -0.28 -1.24 12.33
N PRO A 74 -0.72 -0.79 13.53
CA PRO A 74 -0.95 0.62 13.83
C PRO A 74 0.34 1.44 13.95
N THR A 75 1.52 0.83 13.78
CA THR A 75 2.81 1.52 13.79
C THR A 75 3.37 1.73 12.38
N MET A 76 2.80 1.06 11.38
CA MET A 76 3.25 1.16 9.99
C MET A 76 2.73 2.46 9.37
N PHE A 77 3.62 3.44 9.27
CA PHE A 77 3.39 4.72 8.59
C PHE A 77 4.64 5.14 7.84
N GLU A 78 4.55 5.11 6.51
CA GLU A 78 5.70 5.40 5.66
C GLU A 78 5.30 6.42 4.60
N THR A 79 6.17 7.37 4.36
CA THR A 79 6.02 8.30 3.23
C THR A 79 7.22 8.20 2.33
N VAL A 80 6.99 8.01 1.04
CA VAL A 80 8.03 8.00 0.01
C VAL A 80 7.72 9.07 -1.03
N HIS A 81 8.71 9.90 -1.37
CA HIS A 81 8.61 10.82 -2.50
C HIS A 81 9.99 11.11 -3.10
N ALA A 82 9.99 11.65 -4.32
CA ALA A 82 11.19 12.20 -4.94
C ALA A 82 11.15 13.73 -4.93
N GLN A 83 12.26 14.36 -4.54
CA GLN A 83 12.41 15.81 -4.53
C GLN A 83 13.82 16.21 -4.98
N ARG A 84 13.94 17.40 -5.56
CA ARG A 84 15.19 18.08 -5.87
C ARG A 84 15.18 19.50 -5.27
N GLN A 85 16.36 20.05 -5.03
CA GLN A 85 16.50 21.39 -4.44
C GLN A 85 16.16 22.51 -5.42
N ASP A 86 16.48 22.32 -6.69
CA ASP A 86 16.22 23.25 -7.78
C ASP A 86 16.13 22.51 -9.12
N ALA A 87 15.83 23.22 -10.20
CA ALA A 87 15.63 22.65 -11.53
C ALA A 87 16.84 21.90 -12.13
N HIS A 88 18.06 22.12 -11.61
CA HIS A 88 19.29 21.51 -12.08
C HIS A 88 19.88 20.50 -11.09
N ALA A 89 19.39 20.48 -9.86
CA ALA A 89 19.82 19.54 -8.85
C ALA A 89 19.38 18.09 -9.18
N PRO A 90 20.18 17.08 -8.79
CA PRO A 90 19.76 15.68 -8.84
C PRO A 90 18.49 15.44 -8.03
N TRP A 91 17.68 14.50 -8.50
CA TRP A 91 16.55 13.98 -7.74
C TRP A 91 17.03 13.06 -6.63
N ASN A 92 16.42 13.19 -5.45
CA ASN A 92 16.67 12.35 -4.30
C ASN A 92 15.36 11.72 -3.86
N VAL A 93 15.42 10.44 -3.48
CA VAL A 93 14.29 9.75 -2.85
C VAL A 93 14.37 9.99 -1.35
N TYR A 94 13.27 10.48 -0.78
CA TYR A 94 13.09 10.67 0.64
C TYR A 94 12.13 9.63 1.18
N HIS A 95 12.48 9.11 2.35
CA HIS A 95 11.68 8.15 3.09
C HIS A 95 11.49 8.65 4.51
N LEU A 96 10.24 8.81 4.93
CA LEU A 96 9.87 9.26 6.26
C LEU A 96 9.06 8.18 6.98
N HIS A 97 9.64 7.67 8.06
CA HIS A 97 9.01 6.73 9.00
C HIS A 97 8.31 7.49 10.12
N ALA A 98 7.13 8.04 9.84
CA ALA A 98 6.34 8.77 10.82
C ALA A 98 4.87 8.89 10.39
N LYS A 99 3.97 8.76 11.37
CA LYS A 99 2.58 9.17 11.20
C LYS A 99 2.51 10.68 10.97
N THR A 100 2.04 11.06 9.80
CA THR A 100 1.94 12.47 9.38
C THR A 100 0.55 12.74 8.81
N ASP A 101 -0.09 13.82 9.26
CA ASP A 101 -1.31 14.30 8.62
C ASP A 101 -0.95 15.19 7.43
N TRP A 102 -0.85 14.56 6.26
CA TRP A 102 -0.51 15.24 5.01
C TRP A 102 -1.65 16.13 4.47
N SER A 103 -2.82 16.16 5.12
CA SER A 103 -3.93 17.04 4.73
C SER A 103 -3.95 18.38 5.48
N GLU A 104 -3.16 18.52 6.54
CA GLU A 104 -3.08 19.74 7.35
C GLU A 104 -2.33 20.91 6.68
N PRO A 105 -1.21 20.71 5.96
CA PRO A 105 -0.44 21.82 5.39
C PRO A 105 -1.27 22.73 4.50
N SER A 106 -1.03 24.05 4.56
CA SER A 106 -1.83 25.06 3.83
C SER A 106 -1.77 24.93 2.31
N ASN A 107 -0.76 24.22 1.79
CA ASN A 107 -0.59 23.93 0.37
C ASN A 107 -1.20 22.59 -0.05
N TYR A 108 -1.84 21.84 0.84
CA TYR A 108 -2.60 20.65 0.47
C TYR A 108 -3.67 20.99 -0.58
N HIS A 109 -3.77 20.16 -1.61
CA HIS A 109 -4.74 20.32 -2.69
C HIS A 109 -5.79 19.20 -2.68
N ALA A 110 -5.33 17.95 -2.75
CA ALA A 110 -6.18 16.78 -2.84
C ALA A 110 -5.40 15.51 -2.47
N HIS A 111 -6.09 14.37 -2.45
CA HIS A 111 -5.47 13.05 -2.40
C HIS A 111 -6.21 12.06 -3.30
N VAL A 112 -5.51 10.99 -3.67
CA VAL A 112 -6.04 9.81 -4.36
C VAL A 112 -5.91 8.61 -3.42
N ASN A 113 -7.00 7.88 -3.24
CA ASN A 113 -6.99 6.62 -2.50
C ASN A 113 -6.60 5.49 -3.44
N ALA A 114 -5.30 5.21 -3.53
CA ALA A 114 -4.74 4.21 -4.44
C ALA A 114 -5.01 2.75 -4.01
N GLY A 115 -6.01 2.52 -3.16
CA GLY A 115 -6.40 1.19 -2.68
C GLY A 115 -5.41 0.58 -1.69
N ALA A 116 -5.30 -0.76 -1.73
CA ALA A 116 -4.47 -1.51 -0.80
C ALA A 116 -3.88 -2.75 -1.46
N VAL A 117 -2.70 -3.16 -1.00
CA VAL A 117 -2.04 -4.42 -1.36
C VAL A 117 -2.06 -5.39 -0.19
N LEU A 118 -2.10 -6.68 -0.50
CA LEU A 118 -1.94 -7.75 0.48
C LEU A 118 -0.51 -8.28 0.43
N VAL A 119 0.14 -8.36 1.58
CA VAL A 119 1.50 -8.85 1.73
C VAL A 119 1.58 -9.84 2.87
N ARG A 120 2.56 -10.74 2.83
CA ARG A 120 2.84 -11.60 4.00
C ARG A 120 3.32 -10.75 5.17
N GLY A 121 3.13 -11.25 6.39
CA GLY A 121 3.55 -10.57 7.62
C GLY A 121 5.03 -10.19 7.64
N ASP A 122 5.90 -11.06 7.11
CA ASP A 122 7.34 -10.82 6.99
C ASP A 122 7.74 -9.86 5.86
N ALA A 123 6.78 -9.46 5.01
CA ALA A 123 6.98 -8.62 3.84
C ALA A 123 6.19 -7.29 3.93
N LEU A 124 5.80 -6.85 5.12
CA LEU A 124 5.01 -5.63 5.33
C LEU A 124 5.62 -4.39 4.66
N MET A 125 6.95 -4.28 4.72
CA MET A 125 7.72 -3.15 4.15
C MET A 125 8.05 -3.31 2.67
N MET A 126 7.73 -4.45 2.06
CA MET A 126 8.09 -4.74 0.67
C MET A 126 7.50 -3.74 -0.33
N PRO A 127 6.21 -3.33 -0.25
CA PRO A 127 5.65 -2.32 -1.17
C PRO A 127 6.35 -0.97 -1.05
N VAL A 128 6.70 -0.57 0.17
CA VAL A 128 7.41 0.70 0.47
C VAL A 128 8.80 0.67 -0.14
N ALA A 129 9.55 -0.41 0.11
CA ALA A 129 10.89 -0.61 -0.43
C ALA A 129 10.89 -0.67 -1.95
N ALA A 130 9.87 -1.30 -2.56
CA ALA A 130 9.73 -1.38 -4.01
C ALA A 130 9.55 0.01 -4.65
N VAL A 131 8.71 0.88 -4.06
CA VAL A 131 8.55 2.24 -4.57
C VAL A 131 9.78 3.10 -4.29
N ALA A 132 10.37 3.01 -3.09
CA ALA A 132 11.56 3.77 -2.73
C ALA A 132 12.80 3.39 -3.59
N ALA A 133 12.81 2.20 -4.17
CA ALA A 133 13.86 1.74 -5.09
C ALA A 133 13.71 2.24 -6.54
N THR A 134 12.69 3.06 -6.84
CA THR A 134 12.52 3.64 -8.18
C THR A 134 13.75 4.45 -8.56
N ASP A 135 14.33 4.17 -9.73
CA ASP A 135 15.58 4.79 -10.15
C ASP A 135 15.37 6.25 -10.54
N VAL A 136 16.04 7.14 -9.80
CA VAL A 136 16.04 8.60 -10.04
C VAL A 136 17.35 9.08 -10.67
N THR A 137 18.30 8.17 -10.91
CA THR A 137 19.63 8.50 -11.42
C THR A 137 19.52 9.06 -12.83
N GLY A 138 20.17 10.22 -13.07
CA GLY A 138 20.16 10.86 -14.39
C GLY A 138 18.83 11.50 -14.80
N LYS A 139 17.74 11.31 -14.04
CA LYS A 139 16.42 11.89 -14.36
C LYS A 139 16.38 13.41 -14.33
N HIS A 140 17.35 14.08 -13.71
CA HIS A 140 17.49 15.54 -13.76
C HIS A 140 17.80 16.07 -15.17
N ALA A 141 18.37 15.22 -16.05
CA ALA A 141 18.61 15.55 -17.46
C ALA A 141 17.39 15.24 -18.35
N ASP A 142 16.38 14.54 -17.82
CA ASP A 142 15.10 14.31 -18.48
C ASP A 142 14.18 15.50 -18.20
N GLY A 143 14.00 16.36 -19.20
CA GLY A 143 13.24 17.60 -19.08
C GLY A 143 11.76 17.43 -18.74
N GLY A 144 11.22 16.20 -18.79
CA GLY A 144 9.84 15.90 -18.40
C GLY A 144 9.71 15.21 -17.03
N TRP A 145 10.78 14.61 -16.51
CA TRP A 145 10.69 13.74 -15.34
C TRP A 145 10.51 14.50 -14.03
N ASN A 146 9.64 13.98 -13.17
CA ASN A 146 9.28 14.63 -11.92
C ASN A 146 8.73 13.70 -10.83
N CYS A 147 8.29 14.27 -9.71
CA CYS A 147 7.72 13.53 -8.57
C CYS A 147 6.44 12.74 -8.91
N GLN A 148 5.65 13.17 -9.89
CA GLN A 148 4.47 12.43 -10.38
C GLN A 148 4.94 11.20 -11.15
N ASN A 149 5.96 11.33 -12.02
CA ASN A 149 6.57 10.18 -12.69
C ASN A 149 7.18 9.19 -11.69
N PHE A 150 7.83 9.68 -10.63
CA PHE A 150 8.35 8.82 -9.57
C PHE A 150 7.25 7.93 -8.96
N VAL A 151 6.11 8.53 -8.58
CA VAL A 151 4.99 7.77 -8.02
C VAL A 151 4.47 6.76 -9.04
N LEU A 152 4.23 7.16 -10.29
CA LEU A 152 3.74 6.27 -11.34
C LEU A 152 4.71 5.11 -11.63
N GLU A 153 6.01 5.37 -11.78
CA GLU A 153 7.03 4.33 -11.95
C GLU A 153 7.08 3.37 -10.74
N GLY A 154 6.88 3.90 -9.54
CA GLY A 154 6.76 3.13 -8.29
C GLY A 154 5.52 2.22 -8.28
N LEU A 155 4.34 2.75 -8.61
CA LEU A 155 3.09 1.98 -8.68
C LEU A 155 3.19 0.88 -9.75
N GLN A 156 3.80 1.18 -10.90
CA GLN A 156 4.06 0.18 -11.94
C GLN A 156 5.00 -0.94 -11.44
N THR A 157 5.91 -0.65 -10.49
CA THR A 157 6.72 -1.69 -9.83
C THR A 157 5.85 -2.65 -9.03
N LEU A 158 4.83 -2.15 -8.33
CA LEU A 158 3.89 -3.01 -7.58
C LEU A 158 3.13 -3.95 -8.53
N VAL A 159 2.74 -3.47 -9.72
CA VAL A 159 2.15 -4.30 -10.78
C VAL A 159 3.13 -5.38 -11.25
N ARG A 160 4.39 -5.00 -11.54
CA ARG A 160 5.42 -5.97 -11.97
C ARG A 160 5.71 -7.05 -10.92
N LEU A 161 5.59 -6.72 -9.64
CA LEU A 161 5.74 -7.66 -8.52
C LEU A 161 4.49 -8.52 -8.29
N GLY A 162 3.40 -8.30 -9.03
CA GLY A 162 2.15 -9.05 -8.88
C GLY A 162 1.32 -8.64 -7.67
N LEU A 163 1.61 -7.49 -7.07
CA LEU A 163 0.85 -6.96 -5.93
C LEU A 163 -0.45 -6.26 -6.35
N GLN A 164 -0.50 -5.78 -7.59
CA GLN A 164 -1.67 -5.16 -8.19
C GLN A 164 -1.78 -5.50 -9.67
N THR A 165 -2.95 -5.20 -10.26
CA THR A 165 -3.22 -5.38 -11.68
C THR A 165 -2.87 -4.11 -12.48
N GLN A 166 -2.74 -4.26 -13.81
CA GLN A 166 -2.61 -3.11 -14.69
C GLN A 166 -3.87 -2.24 -14.67
N ASP A 167 -5.06 -2.84 -14.65
CA ASP A 167 -6.33 -2.10 -14.55
C ASP A 167 -6.40 -1.21 -13.29
N TRP A 168 -5.83 -1.67 -12.17
CA TRP A 168 -5.69 -0.84 -10.97
C TRP A 168 -4.76 0.35 -11.20
N TYR A 169 -3.61 0.11 -11.84
CA TYR A 169 -2.65 1.18 -12.14
C TYR A 169 -3.28 2.23 -13.06
N ASP A 170 -3.93 1.80 -14.15
CA ASP A 170 -4.54 2.69 -15.13
C ASP A 170 -5.62 3.57 -14.47
N ALA A 171 -6.44 2.99 -13.58
CA ALA A 171 -7.45 3.73 -12.83
C ALA A 171 -6.84 4.75 -11.84
N VAL A 172 -5.76 4.39 -11.14
CA VAL A 172 -5.07 5.31 -10.22
C VAL A 172 -4.34 6.42 -10.97
N GLU A 173 -3.74 6.12 -12.13
CA GLU A 173 -3.11 7.11 -13.00
C GLU A 173 -4.14 8.12 -13.52
N GLU A 174 -5.29 7.66 -14.02
CA GLU A 174 -6.38 8.52 -14.48
C GLU A 174 -6.87 9.45 -13.35
N GLU A 175 -7.16 8.90 -12.16
CA GLU A 175 -7.62 9.71 -11.01
C GLU A 175 -6.56 10.73 -10.57
N LEU A 176 -5.28 10.34 -10.58
CA LEU A 176 -4.17 11.23 -10.24
C LEU A 176 -4.07 12.40 -11.22
N LEU A 177 -4.14 12.12 -12.52
CA LEU A 177 -4.09 13.14 -13.57
C LEU A 177 -5.26 14.11 -13.46
N ASP A 178 -6.47 13.60 -13.24
CA ASP A 178 -7.67 14.42 -13.02
C ASP A 178 -7.47 15.38 -11.84
N LYS A 179 -6.97 14.86 -10.71
CA LYS A 179 -6.76 15.64 -9.49
C LYS A 179 -5.63 16.67 -9.62
N ILE A 180 -4.60 16.38 -10.43
CA ILE A 180 -3.51 17.30 -10.73
C ILE A 180 -4.02 18.47 -11.59
N ILE A 181 -4.86 18.20 -12.59
CA ILE A 181 -5.43 19.21 -13.50
C ILE A 181 -6.49 20.06 -12.78
N GLU A 182 -7.20 19.48 -11.81
CA GLU A 182 -8.25 20.16 -11.06
C GLU A 182 -7.75 21.50 -10.46
N GLY A 183 -8.40 22.59 -10.86
CA GLY A 183 -8.06 23.95 -10.43
C GLY A 183 -6.80 24.56 -11.06
N ALA A 184 -6.21 23.92 -12.07
CA ALA A 184 -5.11 24.47 -12.85
C ALA A 184 -5.54 25.22 -14.13
N VAL A 185 -6.77 24.94 -14.60
CA VAL A 185 -7.40 25.65 -15.72
C VAL A 185 -8.44 26.62 -15.14
N GLY A 186 -8.14 27.93 -15.22
CA GLY A 186 -8.99 29.03 -14.80
C GLY A 186 -8.76 30.25 -15.67
#